data_AF-A0A392MYK2-F1
#
_entry.id   AF-A0A392MYK2-F1
#
_cell.length_a   1.000
_cell.length_b   1.000
_cell.length_c   1.000
_cell.angle_alpha   90.00
_cell.angle_beta   90.00
_cell.angle_gamma   90.00
#
_symmetry.space_group_name_H-M   'P 1'
#
loop_
_entity.id
_entity.type
_entity.pdbx_description
1 polymer ?
#
loop_
_entity_poly.entity_id
_entity_poly.type
_entity_poly.pdbx_seq_one_letter_code
_entity_poly.pdbx_strand_id
1 'polypeptide(L)'
;YGKMAAILVQRAGSPDEFTRLTAITWINEFVKLGGDQLVPYYADILGAILPCISDKEDKIRVVARETNEELQAINADPAEAFDVGAILSIARRCSFSNPEIRLGNYLVNGRLLESKLCTGYQSF
;
A
#
# COMPACT_ATOMS: atom_id res chain seq x y z
N TYR A 1 10.97 15.59 6.46
CA TYR A 1 10.21 14.72 5.55
C TYR A 1 8.69 14.92 5.58
N GLY A 2 8.06 15.24 6.72
CA GLY A 2 6.59 15.21 6.87
C GLY A 2 5.74 16.03 5.90
N LYS A 3 6.09 17.29 5.57
CA LYS A 3 5.32 18.06 4.58
C LYS A 3 5.33 17.41 3.20
N MET A 4 6.45 16.80 2.82
CA MET A 4 6.61 16.13 1.52
C MET A 4 5.80 14.84 1.47
N ALA A 5 5.90 14.01 2.52
CA ALA A 5 5.09 12.80 2.67
C ALA A 5 3.58 13.11 2.60
N ALA A 6 3.12 14.12 3.35
CA ALA A 6 1.72 14.52 3.37
C ALA A 6 1.21 14.95 1.98
N ILE A 7 1.99 15.74 1.24
CA ILE A 7 1.63 16.15 -0.12
C ILE A 7 1.53 14.92 -1.03
N LEU A 8 2.52 14.02 -1.00
CA LEU A 8 2.53 12.83 -1.85
C LEU A 8 1.36 11.89 -1.54
N VAL A 9 1.11 11.61 -0.26
CA VAL A 9 -0.03 10.79 0.22
C VAL A 9 -1.36 11.39 -0.26
N GLN A 10 -1.52 12.71 -0.17
CA GLN A 10 -2.71 13.38 -0.66
C GLN A 10 -2.87 13.24 -2.19
N ARG A 11 -1.78 13.34 -2.96
CA ARG A 11 -1.81 13.28 -4.43
C ARG A 11 -1.98 11.87 -4.97
N ALA A 12 -1.57 10.85 -4.22
CA ALA A 12 -1.85 9.45 -4.53
C ALA A 12 -3.36 9.14 -4.58
N GLY A 13 -4.20 9.94 -3.91
CA GLY A 13 -5.66 9.85 -3.99
C GLY A 13 -6.33 10.69 -5.08
N SER A 14 -5.56 11.36 -5.96
CA SER A 14 -6.11 12.23 -7.01
C SER A 14 -7.02 11.46 -7.99
N PRO A 15 -8.09 12.05 -8.55
CA PRO A 15 -8.82 11.42 -9.66
C PRO A 15 -8.00 11.38 -10.96
N ASP A 16 -7.01 12.28 -11.10
CA ASP A 16 -6.12 12.36 -12.26
C ASP A 16 -5.06 11.26 -12.23
N GLU A 17 -4.99 10.45 -13.29
CA GLU A 17 -4.10 9.30 -13.40
C GLU A 17 -2.63 9.71 -13.37
N PHE A 18 -2.24 10.72 -14.15
CA PHE A 18 -0.87 11.18 -14.21
C PHE A 18 -0.39 11.68 -12.84
N THR A 19 -1.25 12.42 -12.14
CA THR A 19 -0.99 12.90 -10.78
C THR A 19 -0.84 11.74 -9.79
N ARG A 20 -1.72 10.73 -9.82
CA ARG A 20 -1.60 9.55 -8.96
C ARG A 20 -0.33 8.77 -9.23
N LEU A 21 -0.07 8.46 -10.51
CA LEU A 21 1.12 7.71 -10.92
C LEU A 21 2.38 8.44 -10.48
N THR A 22 2.47 9.74 -10.77
CA THR A 22 3.60 10.57 -10.35
C THR A 22 3.76 10.53 -8.83
N ALA A 23 2.68 10.71 -8.07
CA ALA A 23 2.74 10.69 -6.61
C ALA A 23 3.21 9.33 -6.08
N ILE A 24 2.66 8.23 -6.58
CA ILE A 24 3.02 6.86 -6.17
C ILE A 24 4.48 6.54 -6.53
N THR A 25 4.96 6.96 -7.71
CA THR A 25 6.37 6.83 -8.08
C THR A 25 7.27 7.62 -7.13
N TRP A 26 6.91 8.86 -6.79
CA TRP A 26 7.69 9.62 -5.81
C TRP A 26 7.64 9.00 -4.42
N ILE A 27 6.52 8.41 -3.99
CA ILE A 27 6.44 7.67 -2.72
C ILE A 27 7.40 6.47 -2.76
N ASN A 28 7.44 5.71 -3.86
CA ASN A 28 8.37 4.58 -4.01
C ASN A 28 9.83 5.01 -3.83
N GLU A 29 10.25 6.06 -4.54
CA GLU A 29 11.60 6.61 -4.42
C GLU A 29 11.86 7.18 -3.04
N PHE A 30 10.84 7.78 -2.42
CA PHE A 30 10.94 8.29 -1.05
C PHE A 30 11.23 7.16 -0.06
N VAL A 31 10.51 6.05 -0.15
CA VAL A 31 10.73 4.86 0.70
C VAL A 31 12.15 4.30 0.52
N LYS A 32 12.58 4.10 -0.74
CA LYS A 32 13.92 3.59 -1.07
C LYS A 32 15.05 4.47 -0.54
N LEU A 33 14.89 5.79 -0.60
CA LEU A 33 15.91 6.74 -0.16
C LEU A 33 15.85 7.04 1.34
N GLY A 34 14.66 6.97 1.93
CA GLY A 34 14.40 7.43 3.30
C GLY A 34 14.59 6.36 4.38
N GLY A 35 14.35 5.08 4.06
CA GLY A 35 14.49 3.97 5.02
C GLY A 35 13.85 4.28 6.37
N ASP A 36 14.55 3.96 7.46
CA ASP A 36 14.03 4.09 8.84
C ASP A 36 13.63 5.52 9.24
N GLN A 37 14.14 6.57 8.58
CA GLN A 37 13.75 7.96 8.86
C GLN A 37 12.28 8.26 8.46
N LEU A 38 11.66 7.35 7.72
CA LEU A 38 10.29 7.46 7.28
C LEU A 38 9.29 6.67 8.12
N VAL A 39 9.76 5.91 9.12
CA VAL A 39 8.90 5.14 10.04
C VAL A 39 7.70 5.95 10.58
N PRO A 40 7.85 7.22 11.01
CA PRO A 40 6.71 8.01 11.49
C PRO A 40 5.62 8.28 10.44
N TYR A 41 5.92 8.10 9.15
CA TYR A 41 5.01 8.36 8.03
C TYR A 41 4.52 7.07 7.35
N TYR A 42 4.98 5.90 7.76
CA TYR A 42 4.63 4.62 7.11
C TYR A 42 3.15 4.30 7.16
N ALA A 43 2.47 4.62 8.26
CA ALA A 43 1.02 4.42 8.37
C ALA A 43 0.27 5.21 7.26
N ASP A 44 0.63 6.47 7.05
CA ASP A 44 0.01 7.32 6.03
C ASP A 44 0.39 6.89 4.62
N ILE A 45 1.67 6.49 4.41
CA ILE A 45 2.17 5.98 3.13
C ILE A 45 1.44 4.69 2.76
N LEU A 46 1.34 3.71 3.67
CA LEU A 46 0.55 2.49 3.46
C LEU A 46 -0.93 2.83 3.20
N GLY A 47 -1.45 3.85 3.87
CA GLY A 47 -2.74 4.50 3.61
C GLY A 47 -2.99 4.83 2.14
N ALA A 48 -1.98 5.39 1.49
CA ALA A 48 -2.03 5.76 0.07
C ALA A 48 -1.72 4.58 -0.88
N ILE A 49 -0.79 3.70 -0.50
CA ILE A 49 -0.33 2.58 -1.35
C ILE A 49 -1.40 1.50 -1.48
N LEU A 50 -2.05 1.09 -0.39
CA LEU A 50 -2.97 -0.04 -0.39
C LEU A 50 -4.14 0.09 -1.39
N PRO A 51 -4.83 1.25 -1.50
CA PRO A 51 -5.82 1.46 -2.56
C PRO A 51 -5.23 1.34 -3.98
N CYS A 52 -3.97 1.77 -4.15
CA CYS A 52 -3.29 1.82 -5.44
C CYS A 52 -2.85 0.44 -5.96
N ILE A 53 -2.69 -0.56 -5.09
CA ILE A 53 -2.43 -1.96 -5.49
C ILE A 53 -3.62 -2.56 -6.28
N SER A 54 -4.81 -2.02 -6.07
CA SER A 54 -6.05 -2.35 -6.77
C SER A 54 -6.51 -1.25 -7.73
N ASP A 55 -5.64 -0.29 -8.09
CA ASP A 55 -5.98 0.75 -9.07
C ASP A 55 -6.37 0.13 -10.42
N LYS A 56 -7.23 0.81 -11.17
CA LYS A 56 -7.62 0.41 -12.52
C LYS A 56 -6.45 0.41 -13.50
N GLU A 57 -5.46 1.28 -13.28
CA GLU A 57 -4.29 1.45 -14.13
C GLU A 57 -3.17 0.48 -13.74
N ASP A 58 -2.71 -0.32 -14.71
CA ASP A 58 -1.65 -1.30 -14.51
C ASP A 58 -0.35 -0.70 -13.98
N LYS A 59 0.06 0.46 -14.52
CA LYS A 59 1.30 1.12 -14.12
C LYS A 59 1.29 1.54 -12.65
N ILE A 60 0.14 2.01 -12.16
CA ILE A 60 -0.02 2.39 -10.76
C ILE A 60 0.05 1.15 -9.87
N ARG A 61 -0.60 0.04 -10.27
CA ARG A 61 -0.56 -1.22 -9.50
C ARG A 61 0.85 -1.77 -9.36
N VAL A 62 1.65 -1.73 -10.43
CA VAL A 62 3.03 -2.24 -10.42
C VAL A 62 3.87 -1.47 -9.40
N VAL A 63 3.87 -0.14 -9.49
CA VAL A 63 4.66 0.70 -8.57
C VAL A 63 4.16 0.58 -7.13
N ALA A 64 2.83 0.53 -6.92
CA ALA A 64 2.27 0.35 -5.58
C ALA A 64 2.65 -1.00 -4.94
N ARG A 65 2.73 -2.07 -5.73
CA ARG A 65 3.20 -3.38 -5.24
C ARG A 65 4.67 -3.34 -4.87
N GLU A 66 5.49 -2.76 -5.73
CA GLU A 66 6.93 -2.57 -5.49
C GLU A 66 7.16 -1.78 -4.18
N THR A 67 6.45 -0.66 -4.00
CA THR A 67 6.56 0.13 -2.76
C THR A 67 6.12 -0.66 -1.53
N ASN A 68 5.07 -1.47 -1.65
CA ASN A 68 4.59 -2.30 -0.55
C ASN A 68 5.57 -3.44 -0.20
N GLU A 69 6.34 -3.95 -1.17
CA GLU A 69 7.42 -4.92 -0.94
C GLU A 69 8.62 -4.24 -0.29
N GLU A 70 9.01 -3.05 -0.74
CA GLU A 70 10.09 -2.26 -0.16
C GLU A 70 9.81 -1.95 1.32
N LEU A 71 8.59 -1.50 1.64
CA LEU A 71 8.18 -1.23 3.02
C LEU A 71 8.21 -2.48 3.92
N GLN A 72 7.98 -3.67 3.37
CA GLN A 72 8.08 -4.94 4.10
C GLN A 72 9.53 -5.37 4.32
N ALA A 73 10.41 -5.04 3.37
CA ALA A 73 11.84 -5.36 3.46
C ALA A 73 12.58 -4.49 4.48
N ILE A 74 11.99 -3.35 4.87
CA ILE A 74 12.52 -2.48 5.91
C ILE A 74 12.30 -3.16 7.27
N ASN A 75 13.36 -3.80 7.77
CA ASN A 75 13.46 -4.31 9.14
C ASN A 75 13.53 -3.14 10.13
N ALA A 76 12.41 -2.44 10.32
CA ALA A 76 12.31 -1.48 11.40
C ALA A 76 12.37 -2.22 12.74
N ASP A 77 13.19 -1.71 13.67
CA ASP A 77 13.26 -2.20 15.05
C ASP A 77 11.84 -2.21 15.64
N PRO A 78 11.36 -3.34 16.20
CA PRO A 78 10.01 -3.46 16.75
C PRO A 78 9.71 -2.46 17.87
N ALA A 79 10.72 -1.76 18.41
CA ALA A 79 10.55 -0.67 19.37
C ALA A 79 9.98 0.63 18.74
N GLU A 80 10.16 0.86 17.44
CA GLU A 80 9.60 2.01 16.72
C GLU A 80 8.21 1.67 16.16
N ALA A 81 7.27 1.57 17.10
CA ALA A 81 5.82 1.57 16.97
C ALA A 81 5.22 1.63 15.54
N PHE A 82 4.99 0.46 14.93
CA PHE A 82 3.95 0.32 13.92
C PHE A 82 2.58 0.47 14.60
N ASP A 83 1.83 1.52 14.29
CA ASP A 83 0.43 1.63 14.72
C ASP A 83 -0.43 0.66 13.89
N VAL A 84 -0.54 -0.57 14.37
CA VAL A 84 -1.40 -1.62 13.81
C VAL A 84 -2.86 -1.17 13.74
N GLY A 85 -3.30 -0.26 14.62
CA GLY A 85 -4.63 0.33 14.61
C GLY A 85 -4.86 1.24 13.40
N ALA A 86 -3.87 2.06 13.04
CA ALA A 86 -3.91 2.89 11.84
C ALA A 86 -4.00 2.02 10.58
N ILE A 87 -3.17 0.97 10.48
CA ILE A 87 -3.18 0.03 9.35
C ILE A 87 -4.54 -0.68 9.22
N LEU A 88 -5.12 -1.14 10.34
CA LEU A 88 -6.44 -1.80 10.34
C LEU A 88 -7.56 -0.84 9.92
N SER A 89 -7.48 0.44 10.30
CA SER A 89 -8.46 1.46 9.92
C SER A 89 -8.41 1.77 8.41
N ILE A 90 -7.21 1.78 7.83
CA ILE A 90 -6.96 1.96 6.40
C ILE A 90 -7.46 0.75 5.61
N ALA A 91 -7.09 -0.46 6.05
CA ALA A 91 -7.51 -1.70 5.41
C ALA A 91 -9.04 -1.83 5.40
N ARG A 92 -9.69 -1.48 6.51
CA ARG A 92 -11.16 -1.42 6.60
C ARG A 92 -11.71 -0.43 5.58
N ARG A 93 -11.13 0.76 5.42
CA ARG A 93 -11.62 1.81 4.50
C ARG A 93 -11.47 1.41 3.01
N CYS A 94 -10.47 0.61 2.67
CA CYS A 94 -10.29 0.03 1.33
C CYS A 94 -11.35 -1.05 1.01
N SER A 95 -11.78 -1.83 2.00
CA SER A 95 -12.78 -2.89 1.80
C SER A 95 -14.21 -2.39 1.50
N PHE A 96 -14.52 -1.09 1.66
CA PHE A 96 -15.90 -0.59 1.57
C PHE A 96 -16.20 0.39 0.43
N SER A 97 -15.22 0.79 -0.38
CA SER A 97 -15.38 1.98 -1.23
C SER A 97 -15.75 1.75 -2.70
N ASN A 98 -16.08 0.54 -3.17
CA ASN A 98 -16.57 0.39 -4.56
C ASN A 98 -17.39 -0.89 -4.84
N PRO A 99 -18.70 -0.81 -5.17
CA PRO A 99 -19.52 -1.99 -5.42
C PRO A 99 -19.26 -2.69 -6.77
N GLU A 100 -18.70 -2.00 -7.78
CA GLU A 100 -18.34 -2.65 -9.06
C GLU A 100 -17.02 -3.42 -8.99
N ILE A 101 -16.09 -2.97 -8.12
CA ILE A 101 -14.82 -3.68 -7.87
C ILE A 101 -15.05 -4.92 -7.00
N ARG A 102 -16.24 -5.09 -6.37
CA ARG A 102 -16.54 -6.25 -5.51
C ARG A 102 -16.36 -7.58 -6.22
N LEU A 103 -16.89 -7.77 -7.43
CA LEU A 103 -16.78 -9.07 -8.13
C LEU A 103 -15.34 -9.39 -8.53
N GLY A 104 -14.60 -8.40 -9.00
CA GLY A 104 -13.17 -8.54 -9.34
C GLY A 104 -12.31 -8.83 -8.10
N ASN A 105 -12.52 -8.09 -7.01
CA ASN A 105 -11.79 -8.29 -5.76
C ASN A 105 -12.20 -9.56 -5.01
N TYR A 106 -13.44 -10.05 -5.08
CA TYR A 106 -13.79 -11.36 -4.51
C TYR A 106 -13.13 -12.50 -5.28
N LEU A 107 -12.98 -12.41 -6.61
CA LEU A 107 -12.30 -13.43 -7.42
C LEU A 107 -10.77 -13.36 -7.31
N VAL A 108 -10.20 -12.15 -7.26
CA VAL A 108 -8.75 -11.95 -7.12
C VAL A 108 -8.32 -12.22 -5.67
N ASN A 109 -9.00 -11.68 -4.65
CA ASN A 109 -8.69 -12.03 -3.25
C ASN A 109 -9.08 -13.47 -2.94
N GLY A 110 -10.12 -14.04 -3.57
CA GLY A 110 -10.44 -15.46 -3.46
C GLY A 110 -9.29 -16.34 -3.97
N ARG A 111 -8.78 -16.06 -5.18
CA ARG A 111 -7.60 -16.75 -5.72
C ARG A 111 -6.32 -16.48 -4.92
N LEU A 112 -6.15 -15.27 -4.37
CA LEU A 112 -4.99 -14.91 -3.55
C LEU A 112 -5.06 -15.56 -2.15
N LEU A 113 -6.26 -15.74 -1.60
CA LEU A 113 -6.52 -16.47 -0.36
C LEU A 113 -6.34 -17.97 -0.57
N GLU A 114 -6.84 -18.53 -1.68
CA GLU A 114 -6.58 -19.92 -2.05
C GLU A 114 -5.10 -20.17 -2.31
N SER A 115 -4.39 -19.26 -2.99
CA SER A 115 -2.94 -19.39 -3.19
C SER A 115 -2.18 -19.34 -1.86
N LYS A 116 -2.59 -18.46 -0.93
CA LYS A 116 -1.98 -18.36 0.42
C LYS A 116 -2.33 -19.54 1.34
N LEU A 117 -3.53 -20.12 1.21
CA LEU A 117 -3.91 -21.34 1.94
C LEU A 117 -3.14 -22.57 1.41
N CYS A 118 -2.94 -22.68 0.11
CA CYS A 118 -2.13 -23.75 -0.49
C CYS A 118 -0.62 -23.60 -0.21
N THR A 119 -0.09 -22.37 -0.10
CA THR A 119 1.32 -22.16 0.31
C THR A 119 1.54 -22.21 1.82
N GLY A 120 0.50 -21.96 2.63
CA GLY A 120 0.57 -22.01 4.09
C GLY A 120 0.38 -23.38 4.73
N TYR A 121 -0.01 -24.41 3.97
CA TYR A 121 -0.24 -25.77 4.49
C TYR A 121 0.89 -26.77 4.20
N GLN A 122 2.04 -26.30 3.70
CA GLN A 122 3.14 -27.20 3.32
C GLN A 122 4.52 -26.78 3.85
N SER A 123 4.55 -26.26 5.08
CA SER A 123 5.78 -26.22 5.89
C SER A 123 5.43 -26.34 7.38
N PHE A 124 5.05 -27.56 7.78
CA PHE A 124 5.51 -28.19 9.02
C PHE A 124 6.32 -29.42 8.62
#